data_AF-A0A2N1R5N7-F1
#
_entry.id   AF-A0A2N1R5N7-F1
#
_cell.length_a   1.000
_cell.length_b   1.000
_cell.length_c   1.000
_cell.angle_alpha   90.00
_cell.angle_beta   90.00
_cell.angle_gamma   90.00
#
_symmetry.space_group_name_H-M   'P 1'
#
loop_
_entity.id
_entity.type
_entity.pdbx_description
1 polymer ?
#
loop_
_entity_poly.entity_id
_entity_poly.type
_entity_poly.pdbx_seq_one_letter_code
_entity_poly.pdbx_strand_id
1 'polypeptide(L)'
;MHAKLGAKFLMVGLLLTVIPIAVIGVFTVIESMRSISTLARNDLSLVAGNLAETLNLGMDDLLLIVRNTATTKVATDATEKVARAGIPGSRSEISIADSQLLRIKENIGDRCSSVNLCDPKGIIFATTNAANRGGNLSDRDYMVEALKGKANVGAVVVSKFTGRIISTVAAPIFASDGKTVIGVVAMGMEIAFLTDMIDNVKIGKTGYATITDYAGLTITHPVKENILKEDITTVAGMEPVARQLSSGEPGIVEYSRNGVAKIAGVAFVPLPGWTVLVTIERADLYSLAVVLRTEILVTGAITIVLASLLLLFFSRSITGPLNSIVGAAEGIASGDLSIETAYSSRYDEIGSLARAFTAMVAWLNGMSKSAGRIASGDLTEDIAPLSERDTLGNA
;
A
#
# COMPACT_ATOMS: atom_id res chain seq x y z
N MET A 1 -51.07 -12.36 15.01
CA MET A 1 -51.37 -11.71 13.71
C MET A 1 -50.63 -12.49 12.62
N HIS A 2 -51.31 -13.36 11.87
CA HIS A 2 -50.65 -14.17 10.84
C HIS A 2 -50.40 -13.29 9.60
N ALA A 3 -49.13 -13.10 9.24
CA ALA A 3 -48.77 -12.39 8.02
C ALA A 3 -49.37 -13.12 6.79
N LYS A 4 -49.99 -12.35 5.88
CA LYS A 4 -50.48 -12.87 4.59
C LYS A 4 -49.34 -13.54 3.82
N LEU A 5 -49.65 -14.55 3.01
CA LEU A 5 -48.67 -15.38 2.29
C LEU A 5 -47.63 -14.54 1.52
N GLY A 6 -48.07 -13.47 0.84
CA GLY A 6 -47.16 -12.58 0.10
C GLY A 6 -46.16 -11.81 0.96
N ALA A 7 -46.54 -11.42 2.18
CA ALA A 7 -45.64 -10.76 3.13
C ALA A 7 -44.57 -11.73 3.66
N LYS A 8 -44.93 -13.00 3.88
CA LYS A 8 -43.97 -14.04 4.27
C LYS A 8 -42.94 -14.30 3.17
N PHE A 9 -43.38 -14.43 1.91
CA PHE A 9 -42.47 -14.61 0.77
C PHE A 9 -41.51 -13.43 0.61
N LEU A 10 -42.01 -12.19 0.72
CA LEU A 10 -41.18 -11.00 0.63
C LEU A 10 -40.15 -10.94 1.75
N MET A 11 -40.56 -11.20 2.99
CA MET A 11 -39.66 -11.16 4.14
C MET A 11 -38.56 -12.22 4.03
N VAL A 12 -38.90 -13.47 3.71
CA VAL A 12 -37.92 -14.55 3.56
C VAL A 12 -37.00 -14.30 2.37
N GLY A 13 -37.53 -13.89 1.21
CA GLY A 13 -36.73 -13.56 0.03
C GLY A 13 -35.79 -12.37 0.27
N LEU A 14 -36.26 -11.34 0.97
CA LEU A 14 -35.43 -10.18 1.32
C LEU A 14 -34.31 -10.59 2.28
N LEU A 15 -34.61 -11.40 3.30
CA LEU A 15 -33.58 -11.90 4.22
C LEU A 15 -32.53 -12.75 3.49
N LEU A 16 -32.97 -13.64 2.58
CA LEU A 16 -32.09 -14.49 1.79
C LEU A 16 -31.21 -13.72 0.80
N THR A 17 -31.58 -12.50 0.41
CA THR A 17 -30.78 -11.67 -0.48
C THR A 17 -29.91 -10.67 0.28
N VAL A 18 -30.51 -9.93 1.23
CA VAL A 18 -29.82 -8.87 1.98
C VAL A 18 -28.73 -9.42 2.88
N ILE A 19 -28.97 -10.53 3.59
CA ILE A 19 -27.98 -11.07 4.53
C ILE A 19 -26.70 -11.50 3.81
N PRO A 20 -26.75 -12.35 2.76
CA PRO A 20 -25.53 -12.74 2.05
C PRO A 20 -24.81 -11.55 1.42
N ILE A 21 -25.53 -10.60 0.82
CA ILE A 21 -24.92 -9.40 0.22
C ILE A 21 -24.20 -8.57 1.29
N ALA A 22 -24.82 -8.37 2.46
CA ALA A 22 -24.21 -7.65 3.56
C ALA A 22 -22.97 -8.38 4.10
N VAL A 23 -23.06 -9.70 4.29
CA VAL A 23 -21.93 -10.52 4.77
C VAL A 23 -20.77 -10.48 3.77
N ILE A 24 -21.04 -10.69 2.48
CA ILE A 24 -20.03 -10.62 1.42
C ILE A 24 -19.43 -9.21 1.35
N GLY A 25 -20.25 -8.17 1.36
CA GLY A 25 -19.77 -6.79 1.31
C GLY A 25 -18.86 -6.42 2.48
N VAL A 26 -19.25 -6.78 3.70
CA VAL A 26 -18.42 -6.57 4.90
C VAL A 26 -17.12 -7.38 4.82
N PHE A 27 -17.20 -8.65 4.43
CA PHE A 27 -16.04 -9.52 4.27
C PHE A 27 -15.06 -8.95 3.23
N THR A 28 -15.55 -8.56 2.05
CA THR A 28 -14.75 -7.97 0.98
C THR A 28 -14.07 -6.68 1.41
N VAL A 29 -14.77 -5.79 2.14
CA VAL A 29 -14.17 -4.55 2.64
C VAL A 29 -13.05 -4.84 3.64
N ILE A 30 -13.24 -5.78 4.57
CA ILE A 30 -12.22 -6.18 5.54
C ILE A 30 -11.00 -6.76 4.83
N GLU A 31 -11.22 -7.69 3.89
CA GLU A 31 -10.14 -8.36 3.18
C GLU A 31 -9.38 -7.43 2.24
N SER A 32 -10.08 -6.50 1.60
CA SER A 32 -9.47 -5.45 0.78
C SER A 32 -8.60 -4.52 1.62
N MET A 33 -9.08 -4.09 2.79
CA MET A 33 -8.28 -3.26 3.72
C MET A 33 -7.03 -3.97 4.19
N ARG A 34 -7.12 -5.26 4.54
CA ARG A 34 -5.98 -6.08 4.93
C ARG A 34 -4.99 -6.22 3.78
N SER A 35 -5.48 -6.56 2.59
CA SER A 35 -4.64 -6.76 1.40
C SER A 35 -3.90 -5.48 1.01
N ILE A 36 -4.60 -4.34 0.94
CA ILE A 36 -3.97 -3.03 0.65
C ILE A 36 -2.94 -2.67 1.71
N SER A 37 -3.25 -2.86 3.00
CA SER A 37 -2.30 -2.60 4.06
C SER A 37 -1.06 -3.49 3.96
N THR A 38 -1.21 -4.76 3.62
CA THR A 38 -0.09 -5.69 3.44
C THR A 38 0.75 -5.32 2.22
N LEU A 39 0.11 -5.03 1.07
CA LEU A 39 0.83 -4.60 -0.14
C LEU A 39 1.63 -3.33 0.14
N ALA A 40 1.01 -2.30 0.72
CA ALA A 40 1.74 -1.07 0.99
C ALA A 40 2.87 -1.24 1.99
N ARG A 41 2.69 -2.06 3.04
CA ARG A 41 3.79 -2.40 3.95
C ARG A 41 4.92 -3.11 3.21
N ASN A 42 4.63 -4.04 2.32
CA ASN A 42 5.64 -4.70 1.51
C ASN A 42 6.35 -3.70 0.58
N ASP A 43 5.62 -2.78 -0.05
CA ASP A 43 6.20 -1.73 -0.90
C ASP A 43 7.11 -0.80 -0.10
N LEU A 44 6.71 -0.37 1.10
CA LEU A 44 7.54 0.45 1.98
C LEU A 44 8.84 -0.27 2.34
N SER A 45 8.77 -1.54 2.76
CA SER A 45 9.95 -2.36 3.07
C SER A 45 10.85 -2.56 1.85
N LEU A 46 10.26 -2.84 0.69
CA LEU A 46 10.99 -3.08 -0.55
C LEU A 46 11.73 -1.82 -1.01
N VAL A 47 11.06 -0.67 -1.01
CA VAL A 47 11.68 0.60 -1.40
C VAL A 47 12.76 1.00 -0.39
N ALA A 48 12.52 0.83 0.92
CA ALA A 48 13.54 1.08 1.93
C ALA A 48 14.77 0.18 1.72
N GLY A 49 14.54 -1.12 1.50
CA GLY A 49 15.60 -2.11 1.23
C GLY A 49 16.40 -1.77 -0.02
N ASN A 50 15.73 -1.51 -1.15
CA ASN A 50 16.39 -1.16 -2.41
C ASN A 50 17.22 0.13 -2.29
N LEU A 51 16.71 1.14 -1.59
CA LEU A 51 17.46 2.38 -1.32
C LEU A 51 18.67 2.09 -0.44
N ALA A 52 18.51 1.34 0.65
CA ALA A 52 19.61 0.98 1.54
C ALA A 52 20.70 0.18 0.81
N GLU A 53 20.31 -0.77 -0.04
CA GLU A 53 21.24 -1.54 -0.86
C GLU A 53 21.95 -0.65 -1.90
N THR A 54 21.23 0.22 -2.58
CA THR A 54 21.82 1.19 -3.53
C THR A 54 22.83 2.10 -2.85
N LEU A 55 22.52 2.57 -1.63
CA LEU A 55 23.44 3.37 -0.82
C LEU A 55 24.66 2.55 -0.41
N ASN A 56 24.46 1.31 0.05
CA ASN A 56 25.56 0.45 0.45
C ASN A 56 26.53 0.19 -0.71
N LEU A 57 26.01 -0.17 -1.88
CA LEU A 57 26.81 -0.35 -3.11
C LEU A 57 27.54 0.93 -3.50
N GLY A 58 26.87 2.08 -3.40
CA GLY A 58 27.49 3.38 -3.64
C GLY A 58 28.62 3.70 -2.65
N MET A 59 28.48 3.34 -1.37
CA MET A 59 29.52 3.53 -0.36
C MET A 59 30.71 2.60 -0.61
N ASP A 60 30.46 1.35 -0.98
CA ASP A 60 31.50 0.38 -1.34
C ASP A 60 32.30 0.82 -2.56
N ASP A 61 31.64 1.38 -3.58
CA ASP A 61 32.29 1.95 -4.77
C ASP A 61 33.20 3.14 -4.39
N LEU A 62 32.70 4.09 -3.59
CA LEU A 62 33.52 5.21 -3.11
C LEU A 62 34.71 4.74 -2.28
N LEU A 63 34.54 3.76 -1.40
CA LEU A 63 35.63 3.16 -0.63
C LEU A 63 36.67 2.50 -1.53
N LEU A 64 36.22 1.79 -2.58
CA LEU A 64 37.11 1.17 -3.55
C LEU A 64 37.91 2.23 -4.32
N ILE A 65 37.28 3.31 -4.77
CA ILE A 65 37.95 4.41 -5.45
C ILE A 65 39.00 5.06 -4.54
N VAL A 66 38.66 5.36 -3.30
CA VAL A 66 39.59 5.99 -2.34
C VAL A 66 40.75 5.06 -1.98
N ARG A 67 40.50 3.76 -1.80
CA ARG A 67 41.55 2.75 -1.59
C ARG A 67 42.47 2.62 -2.79
N ASN A 68 41.93 2.53 -4.00
CA ASN A 68 42.71 2.47 -5.23
C ASN A 68 43.54 3.74 -5.42
N THR A 69 42.98 4.91 -5.08
CA THR A 69 43.72 6.17 -5.11
C THR A 69 44.90 6.13 -4.14
N ALA A 70 44.70 5.62 -2.92
CA ALA A 70 45.71 5.54 -1.88
C ALA A 70 46.88 4.60 -2.21
N THR A 71 46.66 3.61 -3.09
CA THR A 71 47.70 2.66 -3.53
C THR A 71 48.39 3.07 -4.83
N THR A 72 47.97 4.16 -5.47
CA THR A 72 48.64 4.62 -6.70
C THR A 72 50.04 5.15 -6.41
N LYS A 73 50.97 4.88 -7.34
CA LYS A 73 52.36 5.39 -7.25
C LYS A 73 52.42 6.91 -7.09
N VAL A 74 51.51 7.63 -7.76
CA VAL A 74 51.44 9.10 -7.67
C VAL A 74 51.08 9.54 -6.24
N ALA A 75 50.09 8.93 -5.61
CA ALA A 75 49.71 9.26 -4.24
C ALA A 75 50.82 8.88 -3.25
N THR A 76 51.42 7.70 -3.37
CA THR A 76 52.49 7.24 -2.48
C THR A 76 53.74 8.09 -2.63
N ASP A 77 54.22 8.35 -3.86
CA ASP A 77 55.42 9.15 -4.12
C ASP A 77 55.26 10.59 -3.61
N ALA A 78 54.11 11.22 -3.88
CA ALA A 78 53.84 12.57 -3.42
C ALA A 78 53.82 12.64 -1.88
N THR A 79 53.19 11.66 -1.23
CA THR A 79 53.12 11.58 0.23
C THR A 79 54.51 11.35 0.85
N GLU A 80 55.30 10.42 0.32
CA GLU A 80 56.68 10.15 0.77
C GLU A 80 57.61 11.35 0.53
N LYS A 81 57.43 12.07 -0.59
CA LYS A 81 58.21 13.28 -0.88
C LYS A 81 57.85 14.40 0.09
N VAL A 82 56.57 14.64 0.34
CA VAL A 82 56.10 15.65 1.31
C VAL A 82 56.58 15.31 2.72
N ALA A 83 56.57 14.03 3.11
CA ALA A 83 57.11 13.60 4.40
C ALA A 83 58.61 13.91 4.56
N ARG A 84 59.40 13.83 3.47
CA ARG A 84 60.86 14.08 3.49
C ARG A 84 61.26 15.55 3.30
N ALA A 85 60.62 16.25 2.37
CA ALA A 85 61.02 17.57 1.90
C ALA A 85 60.02 18.68 2.22
N GLY A 86 58.90 18.34 2.86
CA GLY A 86 57.79 19.26 3.12
C GLY A 86 57.03 19.65 1.85
N ILE A 87 55.93 20.38 2.02
CA ILE A 87 55.11 20.89 0.92
C ILE A 87 55.92 21.78 -0.06
N PRO A 88 56.77 22.73 0.40
CA PRO A 88 57.53 23.59 -0.52
C PRO A 88 58.52 22.84 -1.41
N GLY A 89 59.11 21.75 -0.91
CA GLY A 89 60.08 20.92 -1.63
C GLY A 89 59.48 19.84 -2.54
N SER A 90 58.14 19.76 -2.62
CA SER A 90 57.40 18.68 -3.30
C SER A 90 56.42 19.21 -4.36
N ARG A 91 56.61 20.44 -4.86
CA ARG A 91 55.63 21.12 -5.74
C ARG A 91 55.34 20.35 -7.03
N SER A 92 56.34 19.68 -7.60
CA SER A 92 56.18 18.91 -8.85
C SER A 92 55.27 17.70 -8.61
N GLU A 93 55.57 16.93 -7.57
CA GLU A 93 54.82 15.74 -7.17
C GLU A 93 53.39 16.09 -6.77
N ILE A 94 53.20 17.20 -6.03
CA ILE A 94 51.88 17.74 -5.69
C ILE A 94 51.09 18.09 -6.95
N SER A 95 51.68 18.78 -7.92
CA SER A 95 50.99 19.17 -9.15
C SER A 95 50.56 17.95 -9.99
N ILE A 96 51.35 16.88 -9.99
CA ILE A 96 50.99 15.61 -10.65
C ILE A 96 49.83 14.95 -9.89
N ALA A 97 49.90 14.89 -8.57
CA ALA A 97 48.83 14.37 -7.73
C ALA A 97 47.52 15.15 -7.93
N ASP A 98 47.55 16.48 -7.89
CA ASP A 98 46.39 17.35 -8.13
C ASP A 98 45.71 17.01 -9.47
N SER A 99 46.49 16.84 -10.53
CA SER A 99 45.99 16.51 -11.87
C SER A 99 45.32 15.13 -11.91
N GLN A 100 45.87 14.15 -11.21
CA GLN A 100 45.28 12.81 -11.13
C GLN A 100 43.99 12.82 -10.31
N LEU A 101 43.99 13.48 -9.16
CA LEU A 101 42.79 13.63 -8.33
C LEU A 101 41.68 14.35 -9.09
N LEU A 102 42.02 15.34 -9.92
CA LEU A 102 41.04 16.07 -10.72
C LEU A 102 40.34 15.13 -11.71
N ARG A 103 41.09 14.26 -12.41
CA ARG A 103 40.50 13.24 -13.29
C ARG A 103 39.57 12.27 -12.54
N ILE A 104 39.94 11.87 -11.33
CA ILE A 104 39.09 11.04 -10.47
C ILE A 104 37.79 11.79 -10.13
N LYS A 105 37.90 13.06 -9.72
CA LYS A 105 36.72 13.89 -9.43
C LYS A 105 35.83 14.07 -10.67
N GLU A 106 36.41 14.32 -11.85
CA GLU A 106 35.66 14.48 -13.10
C GLU A 106 34.86 13.22 -13.45
N ASN A 107 35.42 12.03 -13.23
CA ASN A 107 34.72 10.77 -13.44
C ASN A 107 33.56 10.54 -12.45
N ILE A 108 33.69 11.02 -11.21
CA ILE A 108 32.63 10.91 -10.20
C ILE A 108 31.55 12.00 -10.40
N GLY A 109 31.94 13.13 -10.99
CA GLY A 109 31.09 14.29 -11.25
C GLY A 109 30.75 15.09 -9.99
N ASP A 110 29.55 15.66 -9.99
CA ASP A 110 29.09 16.60 -8.97
C ASP A 110 28.80 15.96 -7.61
N ARG A 111 28.74 14.62 -7.56
CA ARG A 111 28.58 13.84 -6.32
C ARG A 111 29.78 14.01 -5.37
N CYS A 112 30.94 14.36 -5.91
CA CYS A 112 32.17 14.58 -5.16
C CYS A 112 32.44 16.08 -4.98
N SER A 113 32.51 16.56 -3.73
CA SER A 113 32.90 17.93 -3.43
C SER A 113 34.39 18.17 -3.71
N SER A 114 35.26 17.30 -3.21
CA SER A 114 36.71 17.39 -3.42
C SER A 114 37.39 16.08 -3.06
N VAL A 115 38.52 15.78 -3.71
CA VAL A 115 39.45 14.73 -3.29
C VAL A 115 40.74 15.39 -2.80
N ASN A 116 41.25 14.95 -1.65
CA ASN A 116 42.40 15.53 -0.98
C ASN A 116 43.41 14.43 -0.58
N LEU A 117 44.70 14.73 -0.66
CA LEU A 117 45.75 14.00 0.04
C LEU A 117 46.19 14.80 1.26
N CYS A 118 46.23 14.14 2.39
CA CYS A 118 46.60 14.71 3.68
C CYS A 118 47.85 14.03 4.23
N ASP A 119 48.71 14.80 4.89
CA ASP A 119 49.82 14.24 5.67
C ASP A 119 49.31 13.61 6.99
N PRO A 120 50.17 12.96 7.79
CA PRO A 120 49.76 12.36 9.07
C PRO A 120 49.30 13.39 10.12
N LYS A 121 49.58 14.68 9.92
CA LYS A 121 49.12 15.78 10.76
C LYS A 121 47.75 16.31 10.29
N GLY A 122 47.17 15.71 9.26
CA GLY A 122 45.89 16.11 8.67
C GLY A 122 45.96 17.37 7.83
N ILE A 123 47.15 17.79 7.39
CA ILE A 123 47.31 18.95 6.51
C ILE A 123 47.17 18.52 5.06
N ILE A 124 46.26 19.19 4.35
CA ILE A 124 46.01 18.95 2.92
C ILE A 124 47.19 19.49 2.10
N PHE A 125 47.88 18.62 1.38
CA PHE A 125 49.00 19.03 0.51
C PHE A 125 48.67 18.94 -0.99
N ALA A 126 47.81 18.00 -1.39
CA ALA A 126 47.28 17.88 -2.75
C ALA A 126 45.75 17.80 -2.72
N THR A 127 45.08 18.41 -3.70
CA THR A 127 43.63 18.60 -3.70
C THR A 127 43.06 18.95 -5.08
N THR A 128 41.82 18.53 -5.34
CA THR A 128 41.04 18.99 -6.49
C THR A 128 40.46 20.40 -6.32
N ASN A 129 40.50 20.97 -5.10
CA ASN A 129 40.06 22.33 -4.83
C ASN A 129 41.22 23.11 -4.19
N ALA A 130 41.85 24.00 -4.96
CA ALA A 130 43.02 24.74 -4.51
C ALA A 130 42.79 25.53 -3.21
N ALA A 131 41.56 25.93 -2.89
CA ALA A 131 41.21 26.61 -1.64
C ALA A 131 41.37 25.72 -0.39
N ASN A 132 41.40 24.39 -0.56
CA ASN A 132 41.61 23.45 0.55
C ASN A 132 43.08 23.31 0.94
N ARG A 133 44.04 23.72 0.09
CA ARG A 133 45.46 23.45 0.30
C ARG A 133 45.97 24.13 1.58
N GLY A 134 46.68 23.37 2.42
CA GLY A 134 47.13 23.81 3.74
C GLY A 134 46.06 23.76 4.82
N GLY A 135 44.82 23.42 4.47
CA GLY A 135 43.73 23.22 5.44
C GLY A 135 44.01 22.04 6.38
N ASN A 136 43.49 22.14 7.60
CA ASN A 136 43.68 21.14 8.65
C ASN A 136 42.39 20.32 8.88
N LEU A 137 42.52 19.01 8.74
CA LEU A 137 41.46 18.00 8.93
C LEU A 137 41.73 17.04 10.10
N SER A 138 42.78 17.26 10.91
CA SER A 138 43.17 16.37 12.01
C SER A 138 42.09 16.12 13.06
N ASP A 139 41.15 17.04 13.22
CA ASP A 139 40.01 16.95 14.14
C ASP A 139 38.83 16.14 13.58
N ARG A 140 38.89 15.71 12.32
CA ARG A 140 37.82 14.93 11.68
C ARG A 140 37.95 13.46 12.03
N ASP A 141 36.82 12.83 12.34
CA ASP A 141 36.70 11.43 12.70
C ASP A 141 37.29 10.48 11.65
N TYR A 142 37.03 10.73 10.36
CA TYR A 142 37.54 9.90 9.28
C TYR A 142 39.07 9.94 9.17
N MET A 143 39.70 11.06 9.54
CA MET A 143 41.16 11.19 9.58
C MET A 143 41.72 10.33 10.71
N VAL A 144 41.11 10.40 11.90
CA VAL A 144 41.54 9.61 13.06
C VAL A 144 41.46 8.11 12.76
N GLU A 145 40.37 7.65 12.14
CA GLU A 145 40.22 6.23 11.78
C GLU A 145 41.13 5.81 10.63
N ALA A 146 41.33 6.66 9.61
CA ALA A 146 42.24 6.36 8.51
C ALA A 146 43.69 6.25 8.98
N LEU A 147 44.14 7.11 9.90
CA LEU A 147 45.49 7.03 10.47
C LEU A 147 45.73 5.77 11.31
N LYS A 148 44.68 5.09 11.79
CA LYS A 148 44.75 3.75 12.39
C LYS A 148 44.89 2.62 11.36
N GLY A 149 45.00 2.95 10.07
CA GLY A 149 45.13 1.99 8.98
C GLY A 149 43.79 1.45 8.46
N LYS A 150 42.66 2.10 8.76
CA LYS A 150 41.32 1.63 8.36
C LYS A 150 40.64 2.60 7.39
N ALA A 151 40.31 2.11 6.20
CA ALA A 151 39.41 2.86 5.32
C ALA A 151 38.01 2.94 5.95
N ASN A 152 37.38 4.11 5.87
CA ASN A 152 36.16 4.42 6.61
C ASN A 152 35.31 5.49 5.91
N VAL A 153 34.11 5.70 6.43
CA VAL A 153 33.19 6.76 6.02
C VAL A 153 32.90 7.61 7.26
N GLY A 154 33.28 8.88 7.22
CA GLY A 154 33.10 9.82 8.33
C GLY A 154 31.67 10.33 8.47
N ALA A 155 31.40 10.87 9.65
CA ALA A 155 30.16 11.52 10.01
C ALA A 155 29.82 12.66 9.03
N VAL A 156 28.53 12.92 8.92
CA VAL A 156 28.02 13.98 8.05
C VAL A 156 28.20 15.33 8.72
N VAL A 157 28.90 16.23 8.04
CA VAL A 157 29.32 17.52 8.60
C VAL A 157 29.23 18.63 7.57
N VAL A 158 29.19 19.86 8.05
CA VAL A 158 29.43 21.03 7.19
C VAL A 158 30.92 21.08 6.85
N SER A 159 31.21 21.18 5.55
CA SER A 159 32.56 21.32 5.01
C SER A 159 33.20 22.64 5.49
N LYS A 160 34.43 22.55 5.99
CA LYS A 160 35.23 23.72 6.40
C LYS A 160 35.57 24.66 5.24
N PHE A 161 35.52 24.15 4.01
CA PHE A 161 36.01 24.87 2.83
C PHE A 161 34.90 25.32 1.89
N THR A 162 33.82 24.56 1.78
CA THR A 162 32.73 24.84 0.84
C THR A 162 31.43 25.27 1.52
N GLY A 163 31.29 25.07 2.83
CA GLY A 163 30.02 25.29 3.55
C GLY A 163 28.92 24.30 3.18
N ARG A 164 29.16 23.37 2.26
CA ARG A 164 28.21 22.31 1.87
C ARG A 164 28.21 21.18 2.89
N ILE A 165 27.09 20.47 2.98
CA ILE A 165 26.95 19.29 3.85
C ILE A 165 27.54 18.08 3.12
N ILE A 166 28.53 17.45 3.74
CA ILE A 166 29.28 16.33 3.16
C ILE A 166 29.43 15.18 4.15
N SER A 167 29.56 13.95 3.63
CA SER A 167 30.22 12.84 4.32
C SER A 167 31.58 12.62 3.64
N THR A 168 32.61 12.19 4.36
CA THR A 168 33.94 12.00 3.77
C THR A 168 34.35 10.53 3.84
N VAL A 169 34.66 9.96 2.68
CA VAL A 169 35.25 8.62 2.58
C VAL A 169 36.77 8.75 2.62
N ALA A 170 37.43 8.00 3.49
CA ALA A 170 38.87 8.11 3.71
C ALA A 170 39.57 6.75 3.67
N ALA A 171 40.81 6.72 3.17
CA ALA A 171 41.68 5.56 3.25
C ALA A 171 43.14 5.94 3.58
N PRO A 172 43.84 5.10 4.36
CA PRO A 172 45.26 5.28 4.63
C PRO A 172 46.10 5.12 3.37
N ILE A 173 47.13 5.95 3.25
CA ILE A 173 48.25 5.75 2.34
C ILE A 173 49.36 5.09 3.14
N PHE A 174 49.75 3.88 2.74
CA PHE A 174 50.85 3.15 3.38
C PHE A 174 52.17 3.48 2.68
N ALA A 175 53.26 3.47 3.45
CA ALA A 175 54.62 3.51 2.90
C ALA A 175 54.90 2.25 2.09
N SER A 176 56.03 2.26 1.39
CA SER A 176 56.55 1.10 0.65
C SER A 176 56.70 -0.19 1.50
N ASP A 177 56.71 -0.09 2.83
CA ASP A 177 56.72 -1.23 3.77
C ASP A 177 55.34 -1.91 3.96
N GLY A 178 54.27 -1.30 3.45
CA GLY A 178 52.90 -1.78 3.55
C GLY A 178 52.29 -1.73 4.95
N LYS A 179 52.97 -1.13 5.93
CA LYS A 179 52.56 -1.12 7.35
C LYS A 179 52.44 0.28 7.93
N THR A 180 53.35 1.17 7.55
CA THR A 180 53.41 2.53 8.11
C THR A 180 52.45 3.43 7.36
N VAL A 181 51.47 4.02 8.06
CA VAL A 181 50.57 5.02 7.45
C VAL A 181 51.33 6.35 7.34
N ILE A 182 51.49 6.84 6.11
CA ILE A 182 52.23 8.06 5.79
C ILE A 182 51.33 9.22 5.33
N GLY A 183 50.04 8.96 5.14
CA GLY A 183 49.06 9.97 4.76
C GLY A 183 47.67 9.38 4.62
N VAL A 184 46.73 10.20 4.18
CA VAL A 184 45.32 9.81 4.00
C VAL A 184 44.78 10.40 2.70
N VAL A 185 44.08 9.60 1.92
CA VAL A 185 43.19 10.09 0.86
C VAL A 185 41.84 10.37 1.49
N ALA A 186 41.28 11.56 1.27
CA ALA A 186 39.98 11.96 1.78
C ALA A 186 39.11 12.51 0.65
N MET A 187 37.95 11.89 0.42
CA MET A 187 37.00 12.25 -0.62
C MET A 187 35.68 12.69 0.00
N GLY A 188 35.30 13.94 -0.21
CA GLY A 188 34.02 14.46 0.26
C GLY A 188 32.90 14.10 -0.71
N MET A 189 31.91 13.34 -0.27
CA MET A 189 30.64 13.12 -0.94
C MET A 189 29.62 14.18 -0.52
N GLU A 190 28.91 14.76 -1.48
CA GLU A 190 27.85 15.73 -1.19
C GLU A 190 26.54 15.04 -0.79
N ILE A 191 25.96 15.46 0.33
CA ILE A 191 24.67 14.92 0.80
C ILE A 191 23.49 15.40 -0.04
N ALA A 192 23.66 16.46 -0.84
CA ALA A 192 22.68 16.90 -1.83
C ALA A 192 22.29 15.76 -2.78
N PHE A 193 23.25 14.94 -3.21
CA PHE A 193 22.98 13.77 -4.06
C PHE A 193 22.03 12.76 -3.39
N LEU A 194 22.18 12.54 -2.09
CA LEU A 194 21.27 11.65 -1.33
C LEU A 194 19.87 12.26 -1.23
N THR A 195 19.80 13.58 -1.12
CA THR A 195 18.54 14.33 -1.10
C THR A 195 17.79 14.15 -2.43
N ASP A 196 18.49 14.32 -3.55
CA ASP A 196 17.90 14.10 -4.88
C ASP A 196 17.46 12.65 -5.08
N MET A 197 18.19 11.68 -4.52
CA MET A 197 17.83 10.26 -4.56
C MET A 197 16.51 9.99 -3.82
N ILE A 198 16.33 10.54 -2.61
CA ILE A 198 15.11 10.33 -1.82
C ILE A 198 13.91 11.14 -2.34
N ASP A 199 14.14 12.30 -2.98
CA ASP A 199 13.06 13.17 -3.49
C ASP A 199 12.25 12.50 -4.62
N ASN A 200 12.89 11.58 -5.35
CA ASN A 200 12.27 10.78 -6.41
C ASN A 200 11.40 9.63 -5.87
N VAL A 201 11.45 9.33 -4.57
CA VAL A 201 10.62 8.30 -3.96
C VAL A 201 9.20 8.82 -3.81
N LYS A 202 8.24 8.20 -4.51
CA LYS A 202 6.81 8.49 -4.42
C LYS A 202 6.03 7.22 -4.08
N ILE A 203 5.43 7.19 -2.90
CA ILE A 203 4.56 6.09 -2.45
C ILE A 203 3.26 6.71 -1.95
N GLY A 204 2.14 6.30 -2.55
CA GLY A 204 0.87 7.02 -2.34
C GLY A 204 1.00 8.50 -2.75
N LYS A 205 0.27 9.37 -2.05
CA LYS A 205 0.28 10.83 -2.24
C LYS A 205 1.18 11.54 -1.24
N THR A 206 1.40 10.94 -0.08
CA THR A 206 2.06 11.55 1.08
C THR A 206 3.40 10.89 1.42
N GLY A 207 3.76 9.81 0.72
CA GLY A 207 4.94 9.05 1.06
C GLY A 207 6.25 9.71 0.61
N TYR A 208 7.27 9.57 1.45
CA TYR A 208 8.60 10.10 1.23
C TYR A 208 9.67 9.27 1.95
N ALA A 209 10.91 9.39 1.50
CA ALA A 209 12.06 8.77 2.15
C ALA A 209 12.84 9.77 3.03
N THR A 210 13.58 9.26 4.00
CA THR A 210 14.45 10.01 4.92
C THR A 210 15.62 9.11 5.26
N ILE A 211 16.80 9.69 5.50
CA ILE A 211 17.97 8.95 5.97
C ILE A 211 18.42 9.56 7.29
N THR A 212 18.66 8.72 8.29
CA THR A 212 19.29 9.11 9.56
C THR A 212 20.58 8.36 9.79
N ASP A 213 21.42 8.84 10.70
CA ASP A 213 22.47 8.00 11.27
C ASP A 213 21.91 7.05 12.34
N TYR A 214 22.79 6.20 12.89
CA TYR A 214 22.45 5.25 13.94
C TYR A 214 22.00 5.91 15.25
N ALA A 215 22.35 7.18 15.48
CA ALA A 215 21.97 7.94 16.67
C ALA A 215 20.61 8.63 16.51
N GLY A 216 20.08 8.67 15.27
CA GLY A 216 18.80 9.31 14.95
C GLY A 216 18.94 10.73 14.40
N LEU A 217 20.16 11.23 14.17
CA LEU A 217 20.36 12.52 13.51
C LEU A 217 19.97 12.42 12.05
N THR A 218 19.16 13.36 11.59
CA THR A 218 18.69 13.41 10.20
C THR A 218 19.82 13.78 9.25
N ILE A 219 20.15 12.85 8.34
CA ILE A 219 21.20 13.00 7.32
C ILE A 219 20.64 13.60 6.04
N THR A 220 19.46 13.16 5.61
CA THR A 220 18.72 13.82 4.53
C THR A 220 17.22 13.65 4.72
N HIS A 221 16.47 14.66 4.30
CA HIS A 221 15.03 14.76 4.45
C HIS A 221 14.46 15.70 3.37
N PRO A 222 13.22 15.48 2.87
CA PRO A 222 12.61 16.36 1.87
C PRO A 222 12.45 17.82 2.34
N VAL A 223 12.17 17.99 3.64
CA VAL A 223 12.24 19.30 4.32
C VAL A 223 13.69 19.56 4.73
N LYS A 224 14.38 20.40 3.95
CA LYS A 224 15.83 20.65 4.05
C LYS A 224 16.24 21.25 5.41
N GLU A 225 15.33 21.92 6.09
CA GLU A 225 15.55 22.52 7.41
C GLU A 225 15.87 21.47 8.49
N ASN A 226 15.47 20.22 8.29
CA ASN A 226 15.70 19.13 9.25
C ASN A 226 17.11 18.53 9.14
N ILE A 227 17.78 18.72 8.00
CA ILE A 227 19.09 18.11 7.72
C ILE A 227 20.13 18.61 8.74
N LEU A 228 20.77 17.67 9.45
CA LEU A 228 21.71 17.90 10.56
C LEU A 228 21.18 18.72 11.75
N LYS A 229 19.86 18.90 11.85
CA LYS A 229 19.23 19.66 12.96
C LYS A 229 18.21 18.85 13.73
N GLU A 230 17.51 17.94 13.06
CA GLU A 230 16.50 17.11 13.68
C GLU A 230 17.11 15.79 14.16
N ASP A 231 17.01 15.55 15.46
CA ASP A 231 17.20 14.24 16.08
C ASP A 231 15.83 13.57 16.25
N ILE A 232 15.59 12.51 15.48
CA ILE A 232 14.30 11.84 15.45
C ILE A 232 13.94 11.16 16.79
N THR A 233 14.93 10.91 17.65
CA THR A 233 14.68 10.33 18.99
C THR A 233 14.00 11.32 19.94
N THR A 234 14.09 12.62 19.63
CA THR A 234 13.50 13.71 20.41
C THR A 234 12.14 14.18 19.87
N VAL A 235 11.75 13.72 18.68
CA VAL A 235 10.49 14.10 18.04
C VAL A 235 9.33 13.32 18.64
N ALA A 236 8.30 14.05 19.10
CA ALA A 236 7.14 13.44 19.74
C ALA A 236 6.45 12.39 18.86
N GLY A 237 6.29 11.18 19.40
CA GLY A 237 5.64 10.04 18.74
C GLY A 237 6.56 9.15 17.89
N MET A 238 7.86 9.49 17.79
CA MET A 238 8.87 8.74 17.04
C MET A 238 9.61 7.69 17.88
N GLU A 239 9.22 7.49 19.13
CA GLU A 239 9.82 6.47 20.02
C GLU A 239 9.80 5.06 19.41
N PRO A 240 8.76 4.62 18.66
CA PRO A 240 8.81 3.33 17.96
C PRO A 240 9.91 3.25 16.91
N VAL A 241 10.16 4.36 16.19
CA VAL A 241 11.22 4.44 15.19
C VAL A 241 12.59 4.41 15.86
N ALA A 242 12.77 5.16 16.95
CA ALA A 242 14.01 5.15 17.73
C ALA A 242 14.36 3.74 18.27
N ARG A 243 13.34 2.98 18.71
CA ARG A 243 13.53 1.57 19.10
C ARG A 243 13.96 0.69 17.93
N GLN A 244 13.40 0.91 16.73
CA GLN A 244 13.81 0.18 15.53
C GLN A 244 15.25 0.52 15.12
N LEU A 245 15.64 1.80 15.19
CA LEU A 245 17.05 2.20 14.96
C LEU A 245 18.00 1.45 15.89
N SER A 246 17.60 1.34 17.17
CA SER A 246 18.41 0.67 18.19
C SER A 246 18.49 -0.85 18.00
N SER A 247 17.51 -1.49 17.36
CA SER A 247 17.58 -2.93 17.08
C SER A 247 18.51 -3.26 15.91
N GLY A 248 18.70 -2.33 14.96
CA GLY A 248 19.51 -2.57 13.76
C GLY A 248 18.86 -3.55 12.77
N GLU A 249 17.60 -3.92 12.97
CA GLU A 249 16.89 -4.91 12.14
C GLU A 249 15.90 -4.23 11.19
N PRO A 250 15.88 -4.57 9.89
CA PRO A 250 14.90 -4.02 8.96
C PRO A 250 13.47 -4.40 9.35
N GLY A 251 12.48 -3.58 9.00
CA GLY A 251 11.11 -3.88 9.35
C GLY A 251 10.10 -2.78 9.09
N ILE A 252 8.87 -3.01 9.55
CA ILE A 252 7.77 -2.07 9.48
C ILE A 252 7.49 -1.49 10.86
N VAL A 253 7.41 -0.17 10.94
CA VAL A 253 7.13 0.56 12.17
C VAL A 253 5.91 1.43 11.97
N GLU A 254 4.93 1.32 12.86
CA GLU A 254 3.86 2.32 12.99
C GLU A 254 4.25 3.33 14.07
N TYR A 255 4.04 4.61 13.77
CA TYR A 255 4.41 5.70 14.67
C TYR A 255 3.53 6.92 14.45
N SER A 256 3.72 7.96 15.25
CA SER A 256 3.13 9.27 14.99
C SER A 256 4.21 10.32 14.93
N ARG A 257 4.10 11.30 14.03
CA ARG A 257 4.99 12.46 14.01
C ARG A 257 4.14 13.70 14.07
N ASN A 258 4.29 14.47 15.14
CA ASN A 258 3.52 15.68 15.40
C ASN A 258 1.99 15.46 15.32
N GLY A 259 1.51 14.35 15.88
CA GLY A 259 0.08 13.97 15.90
C GLY A 259 -0.45 13.33 14.62
N VAL A 260 0.36 13.25 13.55
CA VAL A 260 -0.02 12.56 12.30
C VAL A 260 0.39 11.10 12.40
N ALA A 261 -0.55 10.16 12.22
CA ALA A 261 -0.27 8.74 12.24
C ALA A 261 0.40 8.29 10.94
N LYS A 262 1.53 7.59 11.04
CA LYS A 262 2.37 7.19 9.92
C LYS A 262 2.80 5.73 10.03
N ILE A 263 3.24 5.18 8.90
CA ILE A 263 3.84 3.85 8.79
C ILE A 263 5.14 4.02 8.02
N ALA A 264 6.23 3.41 8.49
CA ALA A 264 7.51 3.38 7.80
C ALA A 264 8.02 1.96 7.55
N GLY A 265 8.60 1.76 6.37
CA GLY A 265 9.60 0.72 6.13
C GLY A 265 10.97 1.23 6.53
N VAL A 266 11.73 0.38 7.20
CA VAL A 266 13.04 0.68 7.77
C VAL A 266 14.06 -0.31 7.22
N ALA A 267 15.18 0.20 6.71
CA ALA A 267 16.29 -0.60 6.22
C ALA A 267 17.64 0.04 6.58
N PHE A 268 18.67 -0.77 6.74
CA PHE A 268 19.96 -0.34 7.30
C PHE A 268 21.06 -0.38 6.25
N VAL A 269 21.94 0.62 6.29
CA VAL A 269 23.16 0.74 5.49
C VAL A 269 24.33 0.49 6.44
N PRO A 270 24.96 -0.70 6.44
CA PRO A 270 25.94 -1.10 7.44
C PRO A 270 27.12 -0.13 7.60
N LEU A 271 27.58 0.46 6.51
CA LEU A 271 28.65 1.45 6.51
C LEU A 271 28.18 2.70 5.76
N PRO A 272 28.08 3.87 6.41
CA PRO A 272 28.57 4.23 7.76
C PRO A 272 27.69 3.82 8.96
N GLY A 273 26.59 3.10 8.76
CA GLY A 273 25.59 2.88 9.83
C GLY A 273 24.42 3.86 9.71
N TRP A 274 23.96 4.09 8.48
CA TRP A 274 22.76 4.89 8.23
C TRP A 274 21.52 4.01 8.22
N THR A 275 20.37 4.64 8.45
CA THR A 275 19.07 4.00 8.32
C THR A 275 18.22 4.76 7.33
N VAL A 276 17.65 4.04 6.37
CA VAL A 276 16.66 4.55 5.43
C VAL A 276 15.28 4.31 6.00
N LEU A 277 14.48 5.37 6.07
CA LEU A 277 13.07 5.32 6.44
C LEU A 277 12.22 5.76 5.26
N VAL A 278 11.37 4.88 4.79
CA VAL A 278 10.36 5.21 3.77
C VAL A 278 9.02 5.23 4.44
N THR A 279 8.39 6.40 4.47
CA THR A 279 7.21 6.70 5.28
C THR A 279 6.02 6.98 4.38
N ILE A 280 4.81 6.62 4.84
CA ILE A 280 3.53 7.10 4.31
C ILE A 280 2.60 7.49 5.46
N GLU A 281 1.69 8.45 5.24
CA GLU A 281 0.61 8.73 6.19
C GLU A 281 -0.43 7.62 6.18
N ARG A 282 -0.91 7.24 7.37
CA ARG A 282 -1.92 6.18 7.52
C ARG A 282 -3.21 6.51 6.78
N ALA A 283 -3.62 7.78 6.78
CA ALA A 283 -4.83 8.22 6.10
C ALA A 283 -4.75 8.06 4.58
N ASP A 284 -3.57 8.34 3.99
CA ASP A 284 -3.33 8.18 2.57
C ASP A 284 -3.35 6.70 2.16
N LEU A 285 -2.73 5.83 2.97
CA LEU A 285 -2.80 4.38 2.78
C LEU A 285 -4.26 3.88 2.71
N TYR A 286 -5.10 4.31 3.64
CA TYR A 286 -6.50 3.88 3.69
C TYR A 286 -7.41 4.62 2.70
N SER A 287 -6.97 5.73 2.10
CA SER A 287 -7.77 6.48 1.14
C SER A 287 -8.18 5.62 -0.06
N LEU A 288 -7.29 4.72 -0.51
CA LEU A 288 -7.58 3.75 -1.57
C LEU A 288 -8.68 2.76 -1.17
N ALA A 289 -8.66 2.30 0.09
CA ALA A 289 -9.69 1.40 0.63
C ALA A 289 -11.04 2.10 0.83
N VAL A 290 -11.06 3.41 1.10
CA VAL A 290 -12.30 4.20 1.23
C VAL A 290 -13.05 4.29 -0.10
N VAL A 291 -12.33 4.42 -1.22
CA VAL A 291 -12.95 4.44 -2.56
C VAL A 291 -13.63 3.09 -2.84
N LEU A 292 -12.92 1.98 -2.66
CA LEU A 292 -13.47 0.63 -2.83
C LEU A 292 -14.67 0.36 -1.92
N ARG A 293 -14.61 0.81 -0.67
CA ARG A 293 -15.74 0.72 0.25
C ARG A 293 -16.97 1.44 -0.30
N THR A 294 -16.79 2.63 -0.87
CA THR A 294 -17.90 3.42 -1.41
C THR A 294 -18.52 2.71 -2.61
N GLU A 295 -17.70 2.17 -3.51
CA GLU A 295 -18.19 1.40 -4.67
C GLU A 295 -18.95 0.14 -4.25
N ILE A 296 -18.45 -0.61 -3.27
CA ILE A 296 -19.13 -1.80 -2.71
C ILE A 296 -20.48 -1.43 -2.09
N LEU A 297 -20.55 -0.32 -1.34
CA LEU A 297 -21.80 0.13 -0.73
C LEU A 297 -22.82 0.58 -1.77
N VAL A 298 -22.39 1.35 -2.79
CA VAL A 298 -23.29 1.83 -3.86
C VAL A 298 -23.80 0.67 -4.70
N THR A 299 -22.91 -0.22 -5.15
CA THR A 299 -23.32 -1.40 -5.93
C THR A 299 -24.20 -2.34 -5.11
N GLY A 300 -23.84 -2.61 -3.86
CA GLY A 300 -24.67 -3.40 -2.95
C GLY A 300 -26.06 -2.81 -2.73
N ALA A 301 -26.16 -1.49 -2.54
CA ALA A 301 -27.45 -0.80 -2.41
C ALA A 301 -28.30 -0.93 -3.68
N ILE A 302 -27.71 -0.75 -4.87
CA ILE A 302 -28.39 -0.93 -6.15
C ILE A 302 -28.89 -2.38 -6.29
N THR A 303 -28.07 -3.37 -5.96
CA THR A 303 -28.45 -4.79 -6.01
C THR A 303 -29.61 -5.10 -5.06
N ILE A 304 -29.61 -4.55 -3.84
CA ILE A 304 -30.72 -4.74 -2.88
C ILE A 304 -32.01 -4.12 -3.42
N VAL A 305 -31.95 -2.91 -4.01
CA VAL A 305 -33.11 -2.25 -4.62
C VAL A 305 -33.66 -3.10 -5.77
N LEU A 306 -32.81 -3.55 -6.69
CA LEU A 306 -33.23 -4.38 -7.83
C LEU A 306 -33.80 -5.73 -7.37
N ALA A 307 -33.16 -6.40 -6.42
CA ALA A 307 -33.64 -7.65 -5.85
C ALA A 307 -35.00 -7.47 -5.16
N SER A 308 -35.19 -6.36 -4.43
CA SER A 308 -36.45 -6.03 -3.78
C SER A 308 -37.57 -5.78 -4.79
N LEU A 309 -37.29 -5.05 -5.88
CA LEU A 309 -38.26 -4.82 -6.97
C LEU A 309 -38.65 -6.13 -7.67
N LEU A 310 -37.69 -7.01 -7.94
CA LEU A 310 -37.95 -8.33 -8.51
C LEU A 310 -38.79 -9.19 -7.55
N LEU A 311 -38.43 -9.26 -6.27
CA LEU A 311 -39.21 -9.99 -5.26
C LEU A 311 -40.63 -9.46 -5.13
N LEU A 312 -40.83 -8.14 -5.20
CA LEU A 312 -42.16 -7.51 -5.22
C LEU A 312 -42.96 -7.90 -6.45
N PHE A 313 -42.35 -7.90 -7.63
CA PHE A 313 -42.99 -8.32 -8.87
C PHE A 313 -43.38 -9.80 -8.84
N PHE A 314 -42.46 -10.69 -8.46
CA PHE A 314 -42.71 -12.13 -8.31
C PHE A 314 -43.77 -12.43 -7.26
N SER A 315 -43.68 -11.81 -6.08
CA SER A 315 -44.67 -11.99 -5.01
C SER A 315 -46.07 -11.58 -5.47
N ARG A 316 -46.21 -10.45 -6.16
CA ARG A 316 -47.51 -10.01 -6.72
C ARG A 316 -48.02 -10.92 -7.83
N SER A 317 -47.14 -11.38 -8.72
CA SER A 317 -47.48 -12.30 -9.82
C SER A 317 -48.04 -13.64 -9.32
N ILE A 318 -47.63 -14.09 -8.13
CA ILE A 318 -48.09 -15.36 -7.52
C ILE A 318 -49.27 -15.13 -6.58
N THR A 319 -49.15 -14.21 -5.62
CA THR A 319 -50.12 -14.07 -4.53
C THR A 319 -51.43 -13.43 -4.97
N GLY A 320 -51.42 -12.58 -6.01
CA GLY A 320 -52.64 -12.00 -6.58
C GLY A 320 -53.60 -13.08 -7.12
N PRO A 321 -53.17 -13.89 -8.10
CA PRO A 321 -53.99 -14.99 -8.62
C PRO A 321 -54.41 -16.02 -7.57
N LEU A 322 -53.52 -16.39 -6.64
CA LEU A 322 -53.88 -17.33 -5.58
C LEU A 322 -54.99 -16.78 -4.68
N ASN A 323 -54.93 -15.51 -4.29
CA ASN A 323 -55.99 -14.88 -3.49
C ASN A 323 -57.32 -14.83 -4.27
N SER A 324 -57.28 -14.64 -5.60
CA SER A 324 -58.49 -14.68 -6.44
C SER A 324 -59.14 -16.06 -6.46
N ILE A 325 -58.34 -17.12 -6.56
CA ILE A 325 -58.84 -18.51 -6.54
C ILE A 325 -59.38 -18.86 -5.15
N VAL A 326 -58.69 -18.43 -4.07
CA VAL A 326 -59.18 -18.59 -2.69
C VAL A 326 -60.52 -17.89 -2.49
N GLY A 327 -60.68 -16.64 -2.96
CA GLY A 327 -61.94 -15.92 -2.87
C GLY A 327 -63.08 -16.60 -3.65
N ALA A 328 -62.79 -17.14 -4.83
CA ALA A 328 -63.77 -17.92 -5.59
C ALA A 328 -64.18 -19.20 -4.85
N ALA A 329 -63.23 -19.91 -4.24
CA ALA A 329 -63.51 -21.09 -3.42
C ALA A 329 -64.37 -20.76 -2.20
N GLU A 330 -64.08 -19.66 -1.50
CA GLU A 330 -64.87 -19.19 -0.35
C GLU A 330 -66.31 -18.85 -0.75
N GLY A 331 -66.51 -18.20 -1.91
CA GLY A 331 -67.85 -17.89 -2.39
C GLY A 331 -68.64 -19.13 -2.82
N ILE A 332 -68.02 -20.09 -3.52
CA ILE A 332 -68.64 -21.39 -3.83
C ILE A 332 -69.05 -22.11 -2.55
N ALA A 333 -68.21 -22.08 -1.51
CA ALA A 333 -68.53 -22.69 -0.21
C ALA A 333 -69.74 -22.03 0.49
N SER A 334 -70.03 -20.77 0.17
CA SER A 334 -71.22 -20.05 0.63
C SER A 334 -72.45 -20.23 -0.28
N GLY A 335 -72.34 -21.01 -1.37
CA GLY A 335 -73.40 -21.24 -2.34
C GLY A 335 -73.47 -20.21 -3.47
N ASP A 336 -72.53 -19.26 -3.54
CA ASP A 336 -72.43 -18.31 -4.64
C ASP A 336 -71.63 -18.90 -5.80
N LEU A 337 -72.36 -19.34 -6.84
CA LEU A 337 -71.79 -19.89 -8.07
C LEU A 337 -71.64 -18.86 -9.19
N SER A 338 -71.88 -17.57 -8.91
CA SER A 338 -71.77 -16.49 -9.90
C SER A 338 -70.33 -15.99 -10.12
N ILE A 339 -69.35 -16.60 -9.45
CA ILE A 339 -67.97 -16.11 -9.41
C ILE A 339 -67.17 -16.56 -10.64
N GLU A 340 -66.65 -15.59 -11.39
CA GLU A 340 -65.66 -15.84 -12.43
C GLU A 340 -64.26 -15.95 -11.85
N THR A 341 -63.54 -17.03 -12.18
CA THR A 341 -62.14 -17.16 -11.82
C THR A 341 -61.26 -16.39 -12.79
N ALA A 342 -60.65 -15.32 -12.32
CA ALA A 342 -59.64 -14.60 -13.07
C ALA A 342 -58.39 -15.47 -13.32
N TYR A 343 -57.58 -15.13 -14.33
CA TYR A 343 -56.26 -15.73 -14.63
C TYR A 343 -56.24 -17.11 -15.34
N SER A 344 -57.35 -17.60 -15.88
CA SER A 344 -57.42 -18.85 -16.67
C SER A 344 -56.56 -18.86 -17.95
N SER A 345 -56.17 -17.67 -18.43
CA SER A 345 -55.28 -17.46 -19.59
C SER A 345 -53.79 -17.66 -19.30
N ARG A 346 -53.39 -17.86 -18.04
CA ARG A 346 -51.99 -18.18 -17.71
C ARG A 346 -51.63 -19.60 -18.15
N TYR A 347 -50.38 -19.80 -18.57
CA TYR A 347 -49.86 -21.10 -19.03
C TYR A 347 -49.07 -21.87 -17.97
N ASP A 348 -49.05 -21.38 -16.72
CA ASP A 348 -48.35 -21.99 -15.58
C ASP A 348 -49.30 -22.82 -14.69
N GLU A 349 -48.78 -23.37 -13.59
CA GLU A 349 -49.53 -24.16 -12.62
C GLU A 349 -50.70 -23.37 -12.01
N ILE A 350 -50.54 -22.05 -11.86
CA ILE A 350 -51.59 -21.14 -11.38
C ILE A 350 -52.73 -21.07 -12.40
N GLY A 351 -52.41 -20.94 -13.69
CA GLY A 351 -53.42 -20.99 -14.76
C GLY A 351 -54.12 -22.34 -14.87
N SER A 352 -53.37 -23.43 -14.68
CA SER A 352 -53.92 -24.79 -14.63
C SER A 352 -54.93 -24.93 -13.50
N LEU A 353 -54.59 -24.44 -12.30
CA LEU A 353 -55.48 -24.42 -11.15
C LEU A 353 -56.72 -23.54 -11.40
N ALA A 354 -56.54 -22.35 -11.97
CA ALA A 354 -57.65 -21.46 -12.30
C ALA A 354 -58.65 -22.11 -13.25
N ARG A 355 -58.18 -22.78 -14.31
CA ARG A 355 -59.01 -23.52 -15.27
C ARG A 355 -59.73 -24.71 -14.63
N ALA A 356 -59.04 -25.48 -13.79
CA ALA A 356 -59.66 -26.59 -13.06
C ALA A 356 -60.81 -26.09 -12.16
N PHE A 357 -60.61 -24.96 -11.47
CA PHE A 357 -61.67 -24.30 -10.69
C PHE A 357 -62.82 -23.79 -11.58
N THR A 358 -62.53 -23.19 -12.74
CA THR A 358 -63.58 -22.77 -13.69
C THR A 358 -64.45 -23.95 -14.12
N ALA A 359 -63.83 -25.09 -14.45
CA ALA A 359 -64.54 -26.29 -14.86
C ALA A 359 -65.44 -26.84 -13.73
N MET A 360 -64.96 -26.80 -12.48
CA MET A 360 -65.74 -27.20 -11.31
C MET A 360 -66.96 -26.28 -11.07
N VAL A 361 -66.79 -24.96 -11.17
CA VAL A 361 -67.89 -23.99 -11.03
C VAL A 361 -68.93 -24.17 -12.14
N ALA A 362 -68.47 -24.40 -13.37
CA ALA A 362 -69.36 -24.65 -14.50
C ALA A 362 -70.21 -25.91 -14.29
N TRP A 363 -69.61 -26.98 -13.78
CA TRP A 363 -70.32 -28.21 -13.43
C TRP A 363 -71.33 -27.98 -12.29
N LEU A 364 -70.93 -27.28 -11.21
CA LEU A 364 -71.82 -26.99 -10.07
C LEU A 364 -73.04 -26.17 -10.50
N ASN A 365 -72.82 -25.16 -11.35
CA ASN A 365 -73.90 -24.36 -11.94
C ASN A 365 -74.82 -25.20 -12.82
N GLY A 366 -74.28 -26.12 -13.62
CA GLY A 366 -75.05 -27.06 -14.42
C GLY A 366 -75.98 -27.90 -13.54
N MET A 367 -75.41 -28.53 -12.50
CA MET A 367 -76.19 -29.34 -11.56
C MET A 367 -77.22 -28.51 -10.78
N SER A 368 -76.89 -27.30 -10.35
CA SER A 368 -77.86 -26.42 -9.69
C SER A 368 -79.04 -26.06 -10.60
N LYS A 369 -78.80 -25.87 -11.91
CA LYS A 369 -79.87 -25.61 -12.88
C LYS A 369 -80.74 -26.85 -13.10
N SER A 370 -80.13 -28.02 -13.28
CA SER A 370 -80.88 -29.28 -13.43
C SER A 370 -81.71 -29.61 -12.20
N ALA A 371 -81.15 -29.46 -11.00
CA ALA A 371 -81.91 -29.59 -9.75
C ALA A 371 -83.10 -28.61 -9.69
N GLY A 372 -82.91 -27.36 -10.15
CA GLY A 372 -83.98 -26.37 -10.25
C GLY A 372 -85.09 -26.78 -11.24
N ARG A 373 -84.74 -27.38 -12.39
CA ARG A 373 -85.72 -27.88 -13.38
C ARG A 373 -86.51 -29.07 -12.84
N ILE A 374 -85.83 -30.02 -12.20
CA ILE A 374 -86.45 -31.16 -11.50
C ILE A 374 -87.43 -30.65 -10.44
N ALA A 375 -87.02 -29.67 -9.63
CA ALA A 375 -87.89 -29.05 -8.62
C ALA A 375 -89.11 -28.33 -9.23
N SER A 376 -89.00 -27.85 -10.48
CA SER A 376 -90.12 -27.26 -11.24
C SER A 376 -91.00 -28.28 -11.97
N GLY A 377 -90.71 -29.58 -11.83
CA GLY A 377 -91.51 -30.69 -12.39
C GLY A 377 -91.08 -31.17 -13.77
N ASP A 378 -89.96 -30.68 -14.31
CA ASP A 378 -89.39 -31.14 -15.58
C ASP A 378 -88.39 -32.28 -15.31
N LEU A 379 -88.83 -33.52 -15.57
CA LEU A 379 -88.04 -34.76 -15.41
C LEU A 379 -87.51 -35.30 -16.75
N THR A 380 -87.53 -34.48 -17.81
CA THR A 380 -87.14 -34.92 -19.16
C THR A 380 -85.67 -34.70 -19.50
N GLU A 381 -84.91 -34.09 -18.58
CA GLU A 381 -83.50 -33.76 -18.78
C GLU A 381 -82.60 -34.97 -18.48
N ASP A 382 -81.69 -35.27 -19.41
CA ASP A 382 -80.66 -36.30 -19.26
C ASP A 382 -79.36 -35.65 -18.80
N ILE A 383 -78.91 -35.98 -17.59
CA ILE A 383 -77.67 -35.41 -17.00
C ILE A 383 -76.51 -36.32 -17.40
N ALA A 384 -75.66 -35.84 -18.31
CA ALA A 384 -74.45 -36.56 -18.69
C ALA A 384 -73.36 -36.45 -17.60
N PRO A 385 -72.93 -37.56 -16.97
CA PRO A 385 -71.90 -37.54 -15.94
C PRO A 385 -70.53 -37.18 -16.54
N LEU A 386 -69.71 -36.40 -15.82
CA LEU A 386 -68.37 -36.01 -16.29
C LEU A 386 -67.38 -37.18 -16.31
N SER A 387 -67.60 -38.19 -15.47
CA SER A 387 -66.77 -39.40 -15.40
C SER A 387 -67.54 -40.52 -14.72
N GLU A 388 -67.02 -41.75 -14.80
CA GLU A 388 -67.54 -42.91 -14.05
C GLU A 388 -67.52 -42.69 -12.51
N ARG A 389 -66.80 -41.67 -12.02
CA ARG A 389 -66.71 -41.31 -10.60
C ARG A 389 -67.53 -40.07 -10.23
N ASP A 390 -68.27 -39.49 -11.17
CA ASP A 390 -69.13 -38.33 -10.91
C ASP A 390 -70.37 -38.77 -10.13
N THR A 391 -70.30 -38.76 -8.80
CA THR A 391 -71.38 -39.27 -7.95
C THR A 391 -72.67 -38.48 -8.08
N LEU A 392 -72.60 -37.20 -8.43
CA LEU A 392 -73.78 -36.32 -8.53
C LEU A 392 -74.41 -36.39 -9.91
N GLY A 393 -73.63 -36.54 -10.98
CA GLY A 393 -74.16 -36.77 -12.33
C GLY A 393 -74.69 -38.19 -12.54
N ASN A 394 -74.23 -39.18 -11.77
CA ASN A 394 -74.71 -40.57 -11.82
C ASN A 394 -75.84 -40.89 -10.82
N ALA A 395 -76.22 -39.95 -9.96
CA ALA A 395 -77.30 -40.11 -8.98
C ALA A 395 -78.64 -39.72 -9.59
#